data_AF-A0A6J2T6B0-F1
#
_entry.id   AF-A0A6J2T6B0-F1
#
_cell.length_a   1.000
_cell.length_b   1.000
_cell.length_c   1.000
_cell.angle_alpha   90.00
_cell.angle_beta   90.00
_cell.angle_gamma   90.00
#
_symmetry.space_group_name_H-M   'P 1'
#
loop_
_entity.id
_entity.type
_entity.pdbx_description
1 polymer ?
#
loop_
_entity_poly.entity_id
_entity_poly.type
_entity_poly.pdbx_seq_one_letter_code
_entity_poly.pdbx_strand_id
1 'polypeptide(L)'
;MKCIYLFVLCLLAVNAVPLDNPTGQPGCQTEEELSVVNYRHLRNKTLYWICQEQGVPAALGQCPVAHGWLDDVKECVHFSLWYWTPTVQPPSQPAQVSA
;
A
#
# COMPACT_ATOMS: atom_id res chain seq x y z
N MET A 1 -13.20 -9.35 44.14
CA MET A 1 -14.15 -8.69 43.21
C MET A 1 -13.55 -7.52 42.40
N LYS A 2 -12.40 -6.94 42.77
CA LYS A 2 -11.69 -5.91 41.97
C LYS A 2 -10.96 -6.47 40.72
N CYS A 3 -10.56 -7.74 40.74
CA CYS A 3 -9.78 -8.34 39.65
C CYS A 3 -10.60 -8.66 38.39
N ILE A 4 -11.93 -8.81 38.53
CA ILE A 4 -12.82 -9.09 37.39
C ILE A 4 -12.89 -7.87 36.45
N TYR A 5 -12.88 -6.66 37.01
CA TYR A 5 -12.90 -5.43 36.21
C TYR A 5 -11.63 -5.23 35.38
N LEU A 6 -10.46 -5.67 35.90
CA LEU A 6 -9.18 -5.60 35.19
C LEU A 6 -9.13 -6.54 33.97
N PHE A 7 -9.74 -7.73 34.08
CA PHE A 7 -9.82 -8.67 32.96
C PHE A 7 -10.80 -8.22 31.87
N VAL A 8 -11.92 -7.60 32.28
CA VAL A 8 -12.95 -7.10 31.36
C VAL A 8 -12.47 -5.87 30.59
N LEU A 9 -11.65 -4.99 31.19
CA LEU A 9 -11.12 -3.80 30.53
C LEU A 9 -10.14 -4.11 29.38
N CYS A 10 -9.40 -5.21 29.49
CA CYS A 10 -8.39 -5.60 28.50
C CYS A 10 -9.01 -6.18 27.21
N LEU A 11 -10.20 -6.79 27.32
CA LEU A 11 -10.90 -7.40 26.19
C LEU A 11 -11.60 -6.38 25.27
N LEU A 12 -11.79 -5.14 25.71
CA LEU A 12 -12.49 -4.09 24.96
C LEU A 12 -11.57 -3.30 24.00
N ALA A 13 -10.27 -3.55 23.99
CA ALA A 13 -9.28 -2.79 23.21
C ALA A 13 -8.74 -3.54 21.98
N VAL A 14 -9.50 -4.48 21.42
CA VAL A 14 -9.18 -5.01 20.09
C VAL A 14 -9.59 -3.95 19.06
N ASN A 15 -8.73 -2.95 18.87
CA ASN A 15 -8.82 -2.10 17.69
C ASN A 15 -8.75 -3.04 16.47
N ALA A 16 -9.71 -2.93 15.57
CA ALA A 16 -9.64 -3.58 14.27
C ALA A 16 -8.35 -3.09 13.59
N VAL A 17 -7.31 -3.92 13.59
CA VAL A 17 -6.17 -3.71 12.71
C VAL A 17 -6.76 -3.79 11.30
N PRO A 18 -6.70 -2.72 10.49
CA PRO A 18 -7.18 -2.78 9.12
C PRO A 18 -6.55 -4.01 8.49
N LEU A 19 -7.37 -4.80 7.77
CA LEU A 19 -6.88 -5.93 7.00
C LEU A 19 -5.66 -5.42 6.22
N ASP A 20 -4.47 -5.94 6.56
CA ASP A 20 -3.23 -5.37 6.03
C ASP A 20 -3.37 -5.27 4.51
N ASN A 21 -2.94 -4.16 3.91
CA ASN A 21 -2.76 -4.07 2.47
C ASN A 21 -1.30 -4.46 2.19
N PRO A 22 -0.99 -5.77 2.13
CA PRO A 22 0.37 -6.28 2.19
C PRO A 22 1.24 -5.83 1.03
N THR A 23 0.61 -5.54 -0.11
CA THR A 23 1.27 -5.14 -1.35
C THR A 23 1.20 -3.63 -1.56
N GLY A 24 0.41 -2.91 -0.76
CA GLY A 24 0.13 -1.49 -0.90
C GLY A 24 -0.60 -1.14 -2.19
N GLN A 25 -1.48 -2.02 -2.69
CA GLN A 25 -2.29 -1.72 -3.87
C GLN A 25 -3.25 -0.56 -3.54
N PRO A 26 -3.21 0.57 -4.26
CA PRO A 26 -4.18 1.64 -4.06
C PRO A 26 -5.58 1.27 -4.55
N GLY A 27 -6.60 1.83 -3.91
CA GLY A 27 -7.97 1.81 -4.42
C GLY A 27 -8.27 2.87 -5.48
N CYS A 28 -7.35 3.84 -5.66
CA CYS A 28 -7.48 4.99 -6.58
C CYS A 28 -8.75 5.80 -6.35
N GLN A 29 -9.14 5.99 -5.08
CA GLN A 29 -10.38 6.66 -4.68
C GLN A 29 -10.21 8.17 -4.56
N THR A 30 -8.99 8.66 -4.31
CA THR A 30 -8.72 10.09 -4.11
C THR A 30 -8.18 10.79 -5.36
N GLU A 31 -8.38 12.10 -5.45
CA GLU A 31 -7.80 12.92 -6.52
C GLU A 31 -6.26 12.91 -6.46
N GLU A 32 -5.69 12.86 -5.25
CA GLU A 32 -4.25 12.69 -5.04
C GLU A 32 -3.73 11.43 -5.73
N GLU A 33 -4.45 10.31 -5.63
CA GLU A 33 -4.05 9.04 -6.27
C GLU A 33 -4.00 9.09 -7.79
N LEU A 34 -4.89 9.86 -8.40
CA LEU A 34 -4.89 10.08 -9.84
C LEU A 34 -3.83 11.11 -10.27
N SER A 35 -3.45 12.03 -9.38
CA SER A 35 -2.39 13.01 -9.66
C SER A 35 -0.98 12.39 -9.56
N VAL A 36 -0.76 11.52 -8.57
CA VAL A 36 0.52 10.82 -8.36
C VAL A 36 0.68 9.68 -9.37
N VAL A 37 -0.42 9.04 -9.77
CA VAL A 37 -0.53 7.94 -10.75
C VAL A 37 0.16 6.66 -10.29
N ASN A 38 1.43 6.70 -9.89
CA ASN A 38 2.23 5.52 -9.62
C ASN A 38 2.60 5.37 -8.13
N TYR A 39 2.51 4.14 -7.63
CA TYR A 39 2.76 3.81 -6.23
C TYR A 39 3.69 2.61 -6.09
N ARG A 40 4.56 2.60 -5.07
CA ARG A 40 5.45 1.48 -4.76
C ARG A 40 4.67 0.20 -4.45
N HIS A 41 5.08 -0.93 -5.04
CA HIS A 41 4.69 -2.24 -4.53
C HIS A 41 5.50 -2.59 -3.27
N LEU A 42 4.84 -2.84 -2.15
CA LEU A 42 5.52 -2.91 -0.84
C LEU A 42 6.42 -4.14 -0.63
N ARG A 43 6.20 -5.21 -1.39
CA ARG A 43 6.95 -6.49 -1.27
C ARG A 43 7.92 -6.79 -2.41
N ASN A 44 7.79 -6.09 -3.54
CA ASN A 44 8.52 -6.45 -4.75
C ASN A 44 9.08 -5.19 -5.41
N LYS A 45 10.40 -5.08 -5.36
CA LYS A 45 11.13 -3.92 -5.88
C LYS A 45 11.06 -3.75 -7.40
N THR A 46 10.62 -4.75 -8.17
CA THR A 46 10.48 -4.64 -9.63
C THR A 46 9.06 -4.33 -10.08
N LEU A 47 8.14 -4.14 -9.14
CA LEU A 47 6.73 -3.89 -9.41
C LEU A 47 6.30 -2.55 -8.82
N TYR A 48 5.25 -1.99 -9.39
CA TYR A 48 4.59 -0.77 -8.94
C TYR A 48 3.11 -0.85 -9.29
N TRP A 49 2.31 0.04 -8.71
CA TRP A 49 0.89 0.16 -8.94
C TRP A 49 0.58 1.41 -9.76
N ILE A 50 -0.44 1.35 -10.61
CA ILE A 50 -0.83 2.42 -11.53
C ILE A 50 -2.32 2.73 -11.34
N CYS A 51 -2.62 3.93 -10.87
CA CYS A 51 -3.97 4.48 -10.82
C CYS A 51 -4.31 5.15 -12.15
N GLN A 52 -5.25 4.57 -12.89
CA GLN A 52 -5.69 5.06 -14.19
C GLN A 52 -7.06 5.73 -14.14
N GLU A 53 -7.95 5.24 -13.28
CA GLU A 53 -9.35 5.67 -13.21
C GLU A 53 -9.81 5.72 -11.74
N GLN A 54 -10.65 6.71 -11.41
CA GLN A 54 -11.13 6.90 -10.06
C GLN A 54 -12.04 5.75 -9.61
N GLY A 55 -11.78 5.21 -8.43
CA GLY A 55 -12.56 4.11 -7.84
C GLY A 55 -12.27 2.74 -8.46
N VAL A 56 -11.38 2.66 -9.45
CA VAL A 56 -10.90 1.40 -10.01
C VAL A 56 -9.58 1.03 -9.32
N PRO A 57 -9.44 -0.18 -8.74
CA PRO A 57 -8.20 -0.60 -8.12
C PRO A 57 -6.99 -0.48 -9.06
N ALA A 58 -5.86 -0.05 -8.52
CA ALA A 58 -4.67 0.20 -9.33
C ALA A 58 -4.22 -1.05 -10.10
N ALA A 59 -3.80 -0.86 -11.35
CA ALA A 59 -3.21 -1.90 -12.17
C ALA A 59 -1.75 -2.18 -11.77
N LEU A 60 -1.26 -3.40 -11.99
CA LEU A 60 0.12 -3.76 -11.69
C LEU A 60 1.04 -3.41 -12.87
N GLY A 61 2.05 -2.58 -12.60
CA GLY A 61 3.16 -2.27 -13.50
C GLY A 61 4.41 -3.08 -13.16
N GLN A 62 5.25 -3.33 -14.17
CA GLN A 62 6.52 -4.03 -14.02
C GLN A 62 7.68 -3.24 -14.62
N CYS A 63 8.77 -3.14 -13.86
CA CYS A 63 10.01 -2.52 -14.33
C CYS A 63 10.73 -3.41 -15.35
N PRO A 64 11.52 -2.82 -16.27
CA PRO A 64 12.39 -3.57 -17.17
C PRO A 64 13.41 -4.45 -16.41
N VAL A 65 14.02 -5.38 -17.15
CA VAL A 65 15.12 -6.20 -16.61
C VAL A 65 16.24 -5.28 -16.08
N ALA A 66 16.85 -5.67 -14.97
CA ALA A 66 17.89 -4.92 -14.25
C ALA A 66 17.46 -3.56 -13.66
N HIS A 67 16.15 -3.29 -13.58
CA HIS A 67 15.61 -2.08 -12.97
C HIS A 67 14.76 -2.39 -11.73
N GLY A 68 14.68 -1.42 -10.81
CA GLY A 68 13.81 -1.44 -9.65
C GLY A 68 13.04 -0.13 -9.50
N TRP A 69 11.85 -0.20 -8.94
CA TRP A 69 11.02 0.96 -8.61
C TRP A 69 11.65 1.79 -7.49
N LEU A 70 11.92 3.06 -7.77
CA LEU A 70 12.39 4.04 -6.81
C LEU A 70 11.29 5.07 -6.55
N ASP A 71 10.72 5.04 -5.33
CA ASP A 71 9.53 5.81 -5.00
C ASP A 71 9.78 7.32 -4.95
N ASP A 72 11.00 7.76 -4.57
CA ASP A 72 11.37 9.18 -4.50
C ASP A 72 11.26 9.89 -5.86
N VAL A 73 11.47 9.15 -6.96
CA VAL A 73 11.37 9.66 -8.33
C VAL A 73 10.16 9.11 -9.08
N LYS A 74 9.39 8.21 -8.45
CA LYS A 74 8.21 7.55 -9.04
C LYS A 74 8.49 6.89 -10.40
N GLU A 75 9.65 6.24 -10.53
CA GLU A 75 10.09 5.61 -11.78
C GLU A 75 10.91 4.33 -11.55
N CYS A 76 11.07 3.55 -12.62
CA CYS A 76 11.99 2.42 -12.68
C CYS A 76 13.41 2.90 -12.99
N VAL A 77 14.33 2.72 -12.04
CA VAL A 77 15.74 3.07 -12.21
C VAL A 77 16.60 1.81 -12.31
N HIS A 78 17.75 1.89 -12.99
CA HIS A 78 18.70 0.78 -13.02
C HIS A 78 19.16 0.44 -11.59
N PHE A 79 19.37 -0.85 -11.27
CA PHE A 79 19.70 -1.27 -9.89
C PHE A 79 20.99 -0.64 -9.33
N SER A 80 21.91 -0.17 -10.18
CA SER A 80 23.10 0.56 -9.73
C SER A 80 22.78 1.93 -9.11
N LEU A 81 21.61 2.50 -9.41
CA LEU A 81 21.12 3.77 -8.87
C LEU A 81 20.02 3.57 -7.82
N TRP A 82 19.55 2.33 -7.66
CA TRP A 82 18.44 2.01 -6.77
C TRP A 82 18.91 1.99 -5.30
N TYR A 83 18.09 2.55 -4.42
CA TYR A 83 18.25 2.45 -2.98
C TYR A 83 16.91 2.18 -2.32
N TRP A 84 16.97 1.62 -1.10
CA TRP A 84 15.77 1.36 -0.32
C TRP A 84 15.18 2.68 0.19
N THR A 85 13.85 2.82 0.09
CA THR A 85 13.09 3.91 0.72
C THR A 85 12.05 3.33 1.67
N PRO A 86 11.65 4.06 2.73
CA PRO A 86 10.56 3.64 3.60
C PRO A 86 9.27 3.33 2.84
N THR A 87 8.60 2.27 3.24
CA THR A 87 7.29 1.89 2.70
C THR A 87 6.20 2.71 3.37
N VAL A 88 5.32 3.31 2.57
CA VAL A 88 4.15 4.07 3.03
C VAL A 88 2.92 3.48 2.36
N GLN A 89 1.84 3.29 3.12
CA GLN A 89 0.56 2.84 2.57
C GLN A 89 -0.05 3.93 1.69
N PRO A 90 -0.70 3.57 0.57
CA PRO A 90 -1.40 4.55 -0.26
C PRO A 90 -2.61 5.15 0.49
N PRO A 91 -3.14 6.30 0.03
CA PRO A 91 -4.27 6.98 0.65
C PRO A 91 -5.52 6.11 0.78
N SER A 92 -5.77 5.20 -0.17
CA SER A 92 -6.91 4.28 -0.15
C SER A 92 -6.50 2.83 -0.45
N GLN A 93 -7.34 1.90 -0.02
CA GLN A 93 -7.22 0.47 -0.36
C GLN A 93 -8.36 0.08 -1.32
N PRO A 94 -8.22 -1.02 -2.10
CA PRO A 94 -9.31 -1.52 -2.93
C PRO A 94 -10.51 -1.88 -2.05
N ALA A 95 -11.71 -1.56 -2.52
CA ALA A 95 -12.93 -2.03 -1.88
C ALA A 95 -12.86 -3.56 -1.77
N GLN A 96 -13.18 -4.10 -0.59
CA GLN A 96 -13.24 -5.54 -0.39
C GLN A 96 -14.33 -6.09 -1.31
N VAL A 97 -13.95 -6.81 -2.37
CA VAL A 97 -14.91 -7.56 -3.16
C VAL A 97 -15.41 -8.69 -2.27
N SER A 98 -16.59 -8.52 -1.67
CA SER A 98 -17.29 -9.62 -1.01
C SER A 98 -17.58 -10.68 -2.08
N ALA A 99 -16.79 -11.76 -2.06
CA ALA A 99 -17.04 -12.95 -2.84
C ALA A 99 -18.30 -13.68 -2.34
#